data_AF-A0A251PTS1-F1
#
_entry.id   AF-A0A251PTS1-F1
#
_cell.length_a   1.000
_cell.length_b   1.000
_cell.length_c   1.000
_cell.angle_alpha   90.00
_cell.angle_beta   90.00
_cell.angle_gamma   90.00
#
_symmetry.space_group_name_H-M   'P 1'
#
loop_
_entity.id
_entity.type
_entity.pdbx_description
1 polymer ?
#
loop_
_entity_poly.entity_id
_entity_poly.type
_entity_poly.pdbx_seq_one_letter_code
_entity_poly.pdbx_strand_id
1 'polypeptide(L)'
;MSRYDSRSGDPTSYRDRKSDSGFGVTGYARRIMMVLKSPRKFDLDGLTPFEKNFYVESPVEVERMSEKEVEEYRQRREITIEGRDVPKPIKSFYDTGFPGAFEVSH
;
A
#
# COMPACT_ATOMS: atom_id res chain seq x y z
N MET A 1 25.15 -59.50 -17.86
CA MET A 1 26.43 -59.06 -17.28
C MET A 1 26.15 -57.97 -16.26
N SER A 2 26.48 -58.18 -14.98
CA SER A 2 26.31 -57.21 -13.88
C SER A 2 27.50 -56.25 -13.81
N ARG A 3 27.25 -54.95 -13.53
CA ARG A 3 28.05 -54.03 -12.66
C ARG A 3 27.15 -52.83 -12.29
N TYR A 4 26.34 -52.88 -11.24
CA TYR A 4 26.64 -52.30 -9.91
C TYR A 4 27.30 -50.91 -9.97
N ASP A 5 26.50 -49.84 -9.79
CA ASP A 5 26.96 -48.65 -9.06
C ASP A 5 25.84 -48.21 -8.10
N SER A 6 25.91 -48.75 -6.89
CA SER A 6 25.01 -48.49 -5.78
C SER A 6 25.36 -47.15 -5.13
N ARG A 7 24.94 -46.03 -5.74
CA ARG A 7 25.10 -44.68 -5.16
C ARG A 7 23.87 -43.78 -5.30
N SER A 8 22.69 -44.36 -5.46
CA SER A 8 21.43 -43.63 -5.63
C SER A 8 20.67 -43.37 -4.31
N GLY A 9 21.33 -43.34 -3.14
CA GLY A 9 20.57 -43.24 -1.89
C GLY A 9 21.25 -42.72 -0.63
N ASP A 10 22.41 -42.03 -0.73
CA ASP A 10 23.02 -41.43 0.47
C ASP A 10 22.79 -39.90 0.50
N PRO A 11 21.96 -39.37 1.44
CA PRO A 11 21.70 -37.93 1.56
C PRO A 11 22.95 -37.10 1.89
N THR A 12 24.02 -37.75 2.35
CA THR A 12 25.26 -37.08 2.76
C THR A 12 26.16 -36.73 1.57
N SER A 13 26.01 -37.38 0.41
CA SER A 13 26.88 -37.14 -0.76
C SER A 13 26.62 -35.81 -1.48
N TYR A 14 25.57 -35.07 -1.11
CA TYR A 14 25.34 -33.71 -1.61
C TYR A 14 26.22 -32.67 -0.91
N ARG A 15 26.67 -32.94 0.33
CA ARG A 15 27.44 -32.00 1.15
C ARG A 15 28.91 -31.87 0.75
N ASP A 16 29.46 -32.87 0.06
CA ASP A 16 30.86 -32.88 -0.35
C ASP A 16 31.11 -32.36 -1.77
N ARG A 17 30.09 -31.80 -2.45
CA ARG A 17 30.31 -30.90 -3.60
C ARG A 17 30.72 -29.49 -3.16
N LYS A 18 31.72 -29.40 -2.29
CA LYS A 18 32.56 -28.21 -2.18
C LYS A 18 33.62 -28.31 -3.27
N SER A 19 33.22 -27.94 -4.48
CA SER A 19 34.13 -27.71 -5.60
C SER A 19 33.84 -26.33 -6.16
N ASP A 20 34.70 -25.40 -5.77
CA ASP A 20 35.21 -24.26 -6.55
C ASP A 20 34.60 -24.01 -7.93
N SER A 21 33.35 -23.54 -7.96
CA SER A 21 32.79 -22.89 -9.12
C SER A 21 32.36 -21.48 -8.72
N GLY A 22 33.35 -20.59 -8.68
CA GLY A 22 33.16 -19.15 -8.55
C GLY A 22 32.34 -18.60 -9.71
N PHE A 23 31.02 -18.63 -9.57
CA PHE A 23 30.10 -17.84 -10.38
C PHE A 23 29.76 -16.57 -9.59
N GLY A 24 30.50 -15.49 -9.90
CA GLY A 24 30.37 -14.18 -9.28
C GLY A 24 29.05 -13.49 -9.61
N VAL A 25 28.01 -13.77 -8.82
CA VAL A 25 26.74 -13.00 -8.81
C VAL A 25 26.58 -12.18 -7.52
N THR A 26 27.52 -12.30 -6.57
CA THR A 26 27.42 -11.65 -5.25
C THR A 26 27.81 -10.17 -5.23
N GLY A 27 28.44 -9.65 -6.29
CA GLY A 27 28.91 -8.26 -6.36
C GLY A 27 27.95 -7.30 -7.08
N TYR A 28 27.38 -7.74 -8.21
CA TYR A 28 26.57 -6.88 -9.07
C TYR A 28 25.17 -6.60 -8.48
N ALA A 29 24.53 -7.63 -7.90
CA ALA A 29 23.22 -7.49 -7.27
C ALA A 29 23.26 -6.56 -6.04
N ARG A 30 24.30 -6.65 -5.20
CA ARG A 30 24.49 -5.71 -4.07
C ARG A 30 24.70 -4.28 -4.54
N ARG A 31 25.41 -4.08 -5.65
CA ARG A 31 25.69 -2.75 -6.19
C ARG A 31 24.43 -2.08 -6.75
N ILE A 32 23.52 -2.82 -7.38
CA ILE A 32 22.25 -2.26 -7.87
C ILE A 32 21.33 -1.84 -6.70
N MET A 33 21.25 -2.63 -5.62
CA MET A 33 20.49 -2.24 -4.42
C MET A 33 21.04 -0.95 -3.77
N MET A 34 22.35 -0.72 -3.84
CA MET A 34 23.01 0.49 -3.31
C MET A 34 22.80 1.73 -4.21
N VAL A 35 22.49 1.54 -5.49
CA VAL A 35 22.36 2.61 -6.51
C VAL A 35 20.90 3.03 -6.74
N LEU A 36 19.92 2.31 -6.17
CA LEU A 36 18.57 2.86 -5.99
C LEU A 36 18.65 4.00 -4.99
N LYS A 37 18.92 5.20 -5.53
CA LYS A 37 18.97 6.47 -4.80
C LYS A 37 17.80 6.53 -3.83
N SER A 38 18.14 6.76 -2.56
CA SER A 38 17.20 7.15 -1.51
C SER A 38 16.12 8.07 -2.09
N PRO A 39 14.84 7.87 -1.77
CA PRO A 39 13.80 8.83 -2.12
C PRO A 39 14.28 10.22 -1.69
N ARG A 40 14.12 11.20 -2.59
CA ARG A 40 14.58 12.57 -2.38
C ARG A 40 14.03 13.05 -1.04
N LYS A 41 14.91 13.49 -0.13
CA LYS A 41 14.48 14.18 1.08
C LYS A 41 13.86 15.49 0.63
N PHE A 42 12.60 15.70 0.94
CA PHE A 42 11.95 16.99 0.74
C PHE A 42 12.41 17.90 1.88
N ASP A 43 13.09 18.99 1.55
CA ASP A 43 13.45 20.01 2.53
C ASP A 43 12.19 20.83 2.83
N LEU A 44 11.56 20.57 3.99
CA LEU A 44 10.32 21.22 4.42
C LEU A 44 10.57 22.45 5.30
N ASP A 45 11.84 22.76 5.56
CA ASP A 45 12.25 23.88 6.40
C ASP A 45 11.93 25.23 5.74
N GLY A 46 11.42 26.18 6.51
CA GLY A 46 11.09 27.53 6.03
C GLY A 46 9.76 27.66 5.28
N LEU A 47 8.97 26.57 5.15
CA LEU A 47 7.62 26.63 4.60
C LEU A 47 6.64 27.23 5.61
N THR A 48 5.69 28.03 5.12
CA THR A 48 4.57 28.50 5.94
C THR A 48 3.72 27.31 6.40
N PRO A 49 3.36 27.22 7.69
CA PRO A 49 2.46 26.17 8.16
C PRO A 49 1.12 26.21 7.42
N PHE A 50 0.59 25.04 7.09
CA PHE A 50 -0.73 24.92 6.47
C PHE A 50 -1.60 23.97 7.29
N GLU A 51 -2.89 24.29 7.40
CA GLU A 51 -3.87 23.42 8.04
C GLU A 51 -4.37 22.39 7.02
N LYS A 52 -4.17 21.10 7.32
CA LYS A 52 -4.63 20.00 6.47
C LYS A 52 -6.00 19.45 6.91
N ASN A 53 -6.32 19.58 8.18
CA ASN A 53 -7.54 19.03 8.76
C ASN A 53 -8.69 20.04 8.67
N PHE A 54 -9.09 20.36 7.45
CA PHE A 54 -10.16 21.33 7.18
C PHE A 54 -11.53 20.68 6.97
N TYR A 55 -11.62 19.35 6.92
CA TYR A 55 -12.89 18.66 6.70
C TYR A 55 -13.78 18.74 7.94
N VAL A 56 -15.02 19.18 7.73
CA VAL A 56 -16.09 19.22 8.74
C VAL A 56 -17.29 18.50 8.16
N GLU A 57 -17.82 17.51 8.89
CA GLU A 57 -19.01 16.78 8.46
C GLU A 57 -20.25 17.68 8.42
N SER A 58 -21.13 17.46 7.44
CA SER A 58 -22.44 18.13 7.39
C SER A 58 -23.30 17.67 8.58
N PRO A 59 -23.79 18.59 9.43
CA PRO A 59 -24.47 18.24 10.69
C PRO A 59 -25.89 17.68 10.48
N VAL A 60 -26.42 17.78 9.28
CA VAL A 60 -27.81 17.38 8.96
C VAL A 60 -27.85 15.96 8.43
N GLU A 61 -27.06 15.67 7.39
CA GLU A 61 -27.15 14.41 6.64
C GLU A 61 -26.03 13.43 7.00
N VAL A 62 -24.80 13.91 7.13
CA VAL A 62 -23.62 13.05 7.29
C VAL A 62 -23.42 12.68 8.75
N GLU A 63 -23.37 13.67 9.64
CA GLU A 63 -23.12 13.46 11.08
C GLU A 63 -24.20 12.57 11.72
N ARG A 64 -25.47 12.74 11.32
CA ARG A 64 -26.61 11.99 11.86
C ARG A 64 -26.75 10.57 11.33
N MET A 65 -26.02 10.22 10.27
CA MET A 65 -26.11 8.91 9.65
C MET A 65 -25.69 7.81 10.62
N SER A 66 -26.53 6.81 10.79
CA SER A 66 -26.21 5.66 11.64
C SER A 66 -25.13 4.79 11.00
N GLU A 67 -24.39 4.03 11.80
CA GLU A 67 -23.37 3.09 11.28
C GLU A 67 -23.96 2.08 10.30
N LYS A 68 -25.19 1.64 10.56
CA LYS A 68 -25.92 0.72 9.67
C LYS A 68 -26.18 1.35 8.30
N GLU A 69 -26.67 2.59 8.26
CA GLU A 69 -26.91 3.31 7.00
C GLU A 69 -25.62 3.60 6.23
N VAL A 70 -24.52 3.88 6.95
CA VAL A 70 -23.19 4.05 6.36
C VAL A 70 -22.75 2.76 5.67
N GLU A 71 -22.88 1.63 6.36
CA GLU A 71 -22.47 0.33 5.84
C GLU A 71 -23.35 -0.11 4.66
N GLU A 72 -24.66 0.04 4.76
CA GLU A 72 -25.59 -0.21 3.65
C GLU A 72 -25.26 0.65 2.42
N TYR A 73 -24.89 1.92 2.62
CA TYR A 73 -24.47 2.78 1.53
C TYR A 73 -23.17 2.28 0.88
N ARG A 74 -22.18 1.90 1.70
CA ARG A 74 -20.90 1.36 1.23
C ARG A 74 -21.09 0.08 0.43
N GLN A 75 -21.87 -0.87 0.95
CA GLN A 75 -22.17 -2.14 0.26
C GLN A 75 -22.90 -1.91 -1.07
N ARG A 76 -23.96 -1.09 -1.06
CA ARG A 76 -24.74 -0.79 -2.28
C ARG A 76 -23.92 -0.11 -3.37
N ARG A 77 -22.88 0.64 -3.00
CA ARG A 77 -21.98 1.34 -3.92
C ARG A 77 -20.66 0.61 -4.15
N GLU A 78 -20.53 -0.62 -3.64
CA GLU A 78 -19.33 -1.45 -3.75
C GLU A 78 -18.07 -0.75 -3.22
N ILE A 79 -18.23 0.06 -2.17
CA ILE A 79 -17.14 0.79 -1.50
C ILE A 79 -16.52 -0.11 -0.43
N THR A 80 -15.24 -0.41 -0.58
CA THR A 80 -14.42 -1.08 0.43
C THR A 80 -13.50 -0.08 1.12
N ILE A 81 -13.29 -0.26 2.42
CA ILE A 81 -12.50 0.68 3.23
C ILE A 81 -11.42 -0.08 3.97
N GLU A 82 -10.21 0.48 3.94
CA GLU A 82 -9.08 0.03 4.73
C GLU A 82 -8.54 1.23 5.53
N GLY A 83 -8.39 1.06 6.84
CA GLY A 83 -7.91 2.12 7.73
C GLY A 83 -8.79 2.29 8.96
N ARG A 84 -8.42 3.26 9.79
CA ARG A 84 -9.16 3.67 10.99
C ARG A 84 -9.64 5.10 10.81
N ASP A 85 -10.70 5.46 11.53
CA ASP A 85 -11.24 6.83 11.57
C ASP A 85 -11.60 7.38 10.17
N VAL A 86 -12.13 6.51 9.31
CA VAL A 86 -12.53 6.88 7.95
C VAL A 86 -13.87 7.62 7.99
N PRO A 87 -13.95 8.87 7.51
CA PRO A 87 -15.18 9.65 7.53
C PRO A 87 -16.37 8.96 6.85
N LYS A 88 -17.57 9.38 7.23
CA LYS A 88 -18.80 8.85 6.62
C LYS A 88 -18.91 9.27 5.14
N PRO A 89 -19.50 8.43 4.29
CA PRO A 89 -19.66 8.76 2.88
C PRO A 89 -20.64 9.91 2.69
N ILE A 90 -20.30 10.83 1.80
CA ILE A 90 -21.19 11.92 1.39
C ILE A 90 -22.15 11.41 0.31
N LYS A 91 -23.45 11.65 0.50
CA LYS A 91 -24.49 11.21 -0.44
C LYS A 91 -24.85 12.27 -1.49
N SER A 92 -24.60 13.54 -1.18
CA SER A 92 -25.02 14.70 -1.98
C SER A 92 -23.95 15.79 -2.01
N PHE A 93 -23.84 16.52 -3.12
CA PHE A 93 -22.88 17.63 -3.25
C PHE A 93 -23.16 18.81 -2.32
N TYR A 94 -24.38 18.95 -1.82
CA TYR A 94 -24.70 20.01 -0.86
C TYR A 94 -24.01 19.80 0.50
N ASP A 95 -23.58 18.58 0.81
CA ASP A 95 -22.94 18.22 2.07
C ASP A 95 -21.40 18.30 2.04
N THR A 96 -20.80 18.71 0.91
CA THR A 96 -19.33 18.71 0.75
C THR A 96 -18.64 19.96 1.28
N GLY A 97 -19.40 20.99 1.68
CA GLY A 97 -18.84 22.26 2.15
C GLY A 97 -18.16 23.09 1.06
N PHE A 98 -18.46 22.84 -0.23
CA PHE A 98 -17.93 23.66 -1.31
C PHE A 98 -18.47 25.10 -1.24
N PRO A 99 -17.65 26.11 -1.58
CA PRO A 99 -18.14 27.47 -1.70
C PRO A 99 -19.16 27.57 -2.86
N GLY A 100 -20.15 28.45 -2.72
CA GLY A 100 -21.30 28.57 -3.65
C GLY A 100 -20.98 28.86 -5.12
N ALA A 101 -19.71 29.08 -5.47
CA ALA A 101 -19.24 29.16 -6.85
C ALA A 101 -19.21 27.80 -7.58
N PHE A 102 -19.38 26.68 -6.86
CA PHE A 102 -19.40 25.31 -7.41
C PHE A 102 -20.82 24.70 -7.45
N GLU A 103 -21.85 25.49 -7.74
CA GLU A 103 -23.18 24.91 -8.01
C GLU A 103 -23.16 24.10 -9.32
N VAL A 104 -23.43 22.80 -9.20
CA VAL A 104 -23.58 21.90 -10.34
C VAL A 104 -24.94 22.19 -10.98
N SER A 105 -24.95 22.78 -12.16
CA SER A 105 -26.16 22.91 -12.98
C SER A 105 -26.68 21.52 -13.33
N HIS A 106 -27.94 21.26 -12.98
CA HIS A 106 -28.66 20.01 -13.29
C HIS A 106 -28.90 19.84 -14.79
#